data_AF-X0V649-F1
#
_entry.id   AF-X0V649-F1
#
_cell.length_a   1.000
_cell.length_b   1.000
_cell.length_c   1.000
_cell.angle_alpha   90.00
_cell.angle_beta   90.00
_cell.angle_gamma   90.00
#
_symmetry.space_group_name_H-M   'P 1'
#
loop_
_entity.id
_entity.type
_entity.pdbx_description
1 polymer ?
#
loop_
_entity_poly.entity_id
_entity_poly.type
_entity_poly.pdbx_seq_one_letter_code
_entity_poly.pdbx_strand_id
1 'polypeptide(L)'
;MTVPHFPLPVELPREEAATISTAELRSRLLSEAAEAIYEKGMSVWALTDPEAEQDIDIFSPEGGVHRGLGFLSDDNHQALRIAAIVLGLISVALGGLVLVSTQGMGRLVALGAAVLGAAVPSLLGAVAVRFAFRTASEDQEDYLMARLLDLGNDVTWLALRNYTILTLVGLGVVLVSLGLMLLEMRQRAAPAAPVVDNGSAAA
;
A
#
# COMPACT_ATOMS: atom_id res chain seq x y z
N MET A 1 -8.72 21.80 33.09
CA MET A 1 -10.04 22.39 32.73
C MET A 1 -10.46 21.74 31.43
N THR A 2 -11.67 21.22 31.32
CA THR A 2 -12.17 20.65 30.05
C THR A 2 -12.66 21.75 29.12
N VAL A 3 -12.42 21.58 27.83
CA VAL A 3 -12.94 22.52 26.82
C VAL A 3 -14.45 22.33 26.69
N PRO A 4 -15.29 23.33 27.00
CA PRO A 4 -16.73 23.20 26.92
C PRO A 4 -17.18 23.07 25.45
N HIS A 5 -18.24 22.29 25.22
CA HIS A 5 -18.85 22.05 23.91
C HIS A 5 -17.99 21.31 22.87
N PHE A 6 -16.80 20.81 23.24
CA PHE A 6 -16.09 19.84 22.42
C PHE A 6 -16.60 18.42 22.74
N PRO A 7 -16.83 17.54 21.76
CA PRO A 7 -17.44 16.23 22.03
C PRO A 7 -16.49 15.27 22.76
N LEU A 8 -15.20 15.62 22.87
CA LEU A 8 -14.22 14.84 23.62
C LEU A 8 -13.73 15.64 24.83
N PRO A 9 -13.55 14.99 25.99
CA PRO A 9 -13.02 15.65 27.17
C PRO A 9 -11.52 15.89 27.01
N VAL A 10 -11.14 17.03 26.41
CA VAL A 10 -9.73 17.47 26.32
C VAL A 10 -9.39 18.34 27.52
N GLU A 11 -8.41 17.91 28.32
CA GLU A 11 -7.95 18.65 29.48
C GLU A 11 -6.88 19.69 29.11
N LEU A 12 -7.15 20.96 29.43
CA LEU A 12 -6.16 22.03 29.40
C LEU A 12 -5.73 22.44 30.82
N PRO A 13 -4.42 22.54 31.10
CA PRO A 13 -3.90 23.21 32.29
C PRO A 13 -4.38 24.65 32.34
N ARG A 14 -4.67 25.14 33.56
CA ARG A 14 -5.26 26.47 33.77
C ARG A 14 -4.36 27.61 33.30
N GLU A 15 -3.04 27.40 33.38
CA GLU A 15 -2.00 28.33 32.96
C GLU A 15 -1.94 28.43 31.43
N GLU A 16 -2.04 27.30 30.72
CA GLU A 16 -2.10 27.25 29.26
C GLU A 16 -3.42 27.83 28.71
N ALA A 17 -4.54 27.56 29.36
CA ALA A 17 -5.85 28.05 28.92
C ALA A 17 -5.93 29.59 28.88
N ALA A 18 -5.10 30.28 29.67
CA ALA A 18 -5.07 31.74 29.71
C ALA A 18 -4.24 32.39 28.59
N THR A 19 -3.31 31.64 27.98
CA THR A 19 -2.33 32.18 27.02
C THR A 19 -2.37 31.50 25.66
N ILE A 20 -3.07 30.38 25.53
CA ILE A 20 -3.14 29.62 24.28
C ILE A 20 -3.83 30.43 23.18
N SER A 21 -3.22 30.44 22.00
CA SER A 21 -3.84 31.06 20.83
C SER A 21 -4.98 30.19 20.29
N THR A 22 -5.92 30.78 19.56
CA THR A 22 -7.02 30.03 18.93
C THR A 22 -6.52 28.95 17.97
N ALA A 23 -5.45 29.22 17.23
CA ALA A 23 -4.87 28.27 16.28
C ALA A 23 -4.26 27.05 16.99
N GLU A 24 -3.58 27.29 18.11
CA GLU A 24 -2.90 26.28 18.90
C GLU A 24 -3.90 25.42 19.69
N LEU A 25 -4.94 26.05 20.23
CA LEU A 25 -6.07 25.33 20.83
C LEU A 25 -6.75 24.42 19.79
N ARG A 26 -7.02 24.94 18.59
CA ARG A 26 -7.59 24.15 17.49
C ARG A 26 -6.70 22.96 17.12
N SER A 27 -5.39 23.19 16.98
CA SER A 27 -4.44 22.12 16.66
C SER A 27 -4.44 21.02 17.72
N ARG A 28 -4.48 21.40 19.01
CA ARG A 28 -4.48 20.45 20.12
C ARG A 28 -5.76 19.64 20.18
N LEU A 29 -6.92 20.29 20.04
CA LEU A 29 -8.23 19.61 19.99
C LEU A 29 -8.29 18.60 18.84
N LEU A 30 -7.78 18.96 17.65
CA LEU A 30 -7.74 18.05 16.50
C LEU A 30 -6.77 16.89 16.72
N SER A 31 -5.62 17.12 17.35
CA SER A 31 -4.63 16.07 17.64
C SER A 31 -5.18 15.05 18.64
N GLU A 32 -5.75 15.52 19.75
CA GLU A 32 -6.36 14.68 20.79
C GLU A 32 -7.55 13.88 20.25
N ALA A 33 -8.36 14.50 19.38
CA ALA A 33 -9.46 13.81 18.72
C ALA A 33 -8.97 12.74 17.75
N ALA A 34 -7.93 13.02 16.97
CA ALA A 34 -7.34 12.05 16.06
C ALA A 34 -6.74 10.86 16.82
N GLU A 35 -6.03 11.11 17.93
CA GLU A 35 -5.45 10.07 18.78
C GLU A 35 -6.53 9.21 19.44
N ALA A 36 -7.58 9.83 19.97
CA ALA A 36 -8.71 9.08 20.54
C ALA A 36 -9.41 8.20 19.49
N ILE A 37 -9.62 8.69 18.27
CA ILE A 37 -10.20 7.89 17.17
C ILE A 37 -9.25 6.77 16.76
N TYR A 38 -7.94 7.01 16.75
CA TYR A 38 -6.95 5.98 16.41
C TYR A 38 -6.93 4.85 17.46
N GLU A 39 -7.00 5.18 18.75
CA GLU A 39 -6.99 4.18 19.82
C GLU A 39 -8.32 3.42 19.96
N LYS A 40 -9.45 4.13 19.86
CA LYS A 40 -10.77 3.61 20.27
C LYS A 40 -11.80 3.52 19.13
N GLY A 41 -11.45 3.98 17.93
CA GLY A 41 -12.31 3.98 16.75
C GLY A 41 -13.39 5.07 16.78
N MET A 42 -14.43 4.92 15.96
CA MET A 42 -15.52 5.91 15.85
C MET A 42 -16.51 5.92 17.02
N SER A 43 -16.41 4.94 17.92
CA SER A 43 -17.27 4.83 19.12
C SER A 43 -17.01 5.94 20.15
N VAL A 44 -15.87 6.63 20.05
CA VAL A 44 -15.51 7.74 20.95
C VAL A 44 -16.51 8.89 20.86
N TRP A 45 -17.11 9.09 19.68
CA TRP A 45 -18.12 10.11 19.48
C TRP A 45 -19.47 9.78 20.15
N ALA A 46 -19.73 8.51 20.46
CA ALA A 46 -20.92 8.08 21.19
C ALA A 46 -20.75 8.18 22.72
N LEU A 47 -19.55 8.50 23.23
CA LEU A 47 -19.29 8.60 24.67
C LEU A 47 -20.07 9.75 25.34
N THR A 48 -20.42 10.79 24.58
CA THR A 48 -21.18 11.95 25.08
C THR A 48 -22.69 11.84 24.89
N ASP A 49 -23.16 10.90 24.05
CA ASP A 49 -24.58 10.65 23.83
C ASP A 49 -24.82 9.14 23.64
N PRO A 50 -25.07 8.39 24.73
CA PRO A 50 -25.29 6.95 24.68
C PRO A 50 -26.63 6.54 24.01
N GLU A 51 -27.54 7.49 23.71
CA GLU A 51 -28.76 7.21 22.92
C GLU A 51 -28.59 7.49 21.42
N ALA A 52 -27.43 8.01 20.99
CA ALA A 52 -27.09 8.14 19.57
C ALA A 52 -26.73 6.77 18.97
N GLU A 53 -27.74 5.94 18.79
CA GLU A 53 -27.64 4.64 18.13
C GLU A 53 -27.19 4.88 16.67
N GLN A 54 -25.92 4.57 16.38
CA GLN A 54 -25.35 4.70 15.03
C GLN A 54 -25.83 3.52 14.17
N ASP A 55 -27.10 3.51 13.78
CA ASP A 55 -27.63 2.62 12.75
C ASP A 55 -27.15 3.12 11.37
N ILE A 56 -25.89 2.78 11.06
CA ILE A 56 -25.23 3.20 9.83
C ILE A 56 -25.33 2.06 8.82
N ASP A 57 -26.07 2.31 7.73
CA ASP A 57 -26.18 1.36 6.63
C ASP A 57 -24.79 1.05 6.04
N ILE A 58 -24.53 -0.23 5.81
CA ILE A 58 -23.24 -0.79 5.41
C ILE A 58 -22.79 -0.26 4.05
N PHE A 59 -23.75 0.10 3.19
CA PHE A 59 -23.51 0.60 1.83
C PHE A 59 -23.65 2.11 1.69
N SER A 60 -23.86 2.85 2.78
CA SER A 60 -23.92 4.31 2.73
C SER A 60 -22.50 4.93 2.76
N PRO A 61 -22.35 6.17 2.26
CA PRO A 61 -21.09 6.92 2.40
C PRO A 61 -20.61 7.01 3.86
N GLU A 62 -21.54 7.18 4.80
CA GLU A 62 -21.27 7.24 6.23
C GLU A 62 -20.78 5.88 6.77
N GLY A 63 -21.36 4.77 6.28
CA GLY A 63 -20.90 3.41 6.61
C GLY A 63 -19.51 3.11 6.06
N GLY A 64 -19.19 3.66 4.89
CA GLY A 64 -17.85 3.64 4.31
C GLY A 64 -16.83 4.36 5.20
N VAL A 65 -17.16 5.55 5.71
CA VAL A 65 -16.31 6.31 6.63
C VAL A 65 -16.16 5.61 7.97
N HIS A 66 -17.27 5.13 8.56
CA HIS A 66 -17.22 4.41 9.85
C HIS A 66 -16.32 3.17 9.77
N ARG A 67 -16.46 2.38 8.70
CA ARG A 67 -15.66 1.17 8.49
C ARG A 67 -14.22 1.50 8.08
N GLY A 68 -14.01 2.54 7.27
CA GLY A 68 -12.68 3.01 6.87
C GLY A 68 -11.87 3.56 8.04
N LEU A 69 -12.48 4.37 8.91
CA LEU A 69 -11.86 4.89 10.13
C LEU A 69 -11.68 3.78 11.18
N GLY A 70 -12.63 2.87 11.31
CA GLY A 70 -12.48 1.68 12.16
C GLY A 70 -11.32 0.76 11.71
N PHE A 71 -11.00 0.75 10.42
CA PHE A 71 -9.83 0.03 9.90
C PHE A 71 -8.49 0.69 10.26
N LEU A 72 -8.49 2.00 10.55
CA LEU A 72 -7.30 2.76 10.94
C LEU A 72 -6.98 2.67 12.45
N SER A 73 -7.62 1.76 13.18
CA SER A 73 -7.37 1.56 14.61
C SER A 73 -6.01 0.93 14.91
N ASP A 74 -5.51 1.13 16.13
CA ASP A 74 -4.23 0.55 16.56
C ASP A 74 -4.21 -0.99 16.48
N ASP A 75 -5.30 -1.66 16.87
CA ASP A 75 -5.44 -3.11 16.76
C ASP A 75 -5.28 -3.61 15.33
N ASN A 76 -5.91 -2.93 14.38
CA ASN A 76 -5.82 -3.25 12.96
C ASN A 76 -4.44 -2.91 12.40
N HIS A 77 -3.83 -1.80 12.83
CA HIS A 77 -2.47 -1.44 12.45
C HIS A 77 -1.48 -2.54 12.87
N GLN A 78 -1.57 -3.00 14.12
CA GLN A 78 -0.70 -4.05 14.64
C GLN A 78 -0.96 -5.40 13.95
N ALA A 79 -2.23 -5.75 13.72
CA ALA A 79 -2.59 -6.97 12.99
C ALA A 79 -2.04 -6.96 11.54
N LEU A 80 -2.18 -5.84 10.83
CA LEU A 80 -1.66 -5.66 9.48
C LEU A 80 -0.14 -5.68 9.45
N ARG A 81 0.53 -5.09 10.46
CA ARG A 81 1.98 -5.15 10.59
C ARG A 81 2.46 -6.59 10.76
N ILE A 82 1.80 -7.38 11.62
CA ILE A 82 2.11 -8.81 11.79
C ILE A 82 1.87 -9.56 10.48
N ALA A 83 0.73 -9.36 9.85
CA ALA A 83 0.39 -10.00 8.57
C ALA A 83 1.42 -9.67 7.48
N ALA A 84 1.86 -8.41 7.38
CA ALA A 84 2.87 -7.97 6.43
C ALA A 84 4.23 -8.65 6.68
N ILE A 85 4.64 -8.79 7.94
CA ILE A 85 5.87 -9.51 8.30
C ILE A 85 5.76 -10.99 7.91
N VAL A 86 4.67 -11.65 8.28
CA VAL A 86 4.46 -13.09 8.01
C VAL A 86 4.41 -13.35 6.50
N LEU A 87 3.62 -12.56 5.76
CA LEU A 87 3.53 -12.67 4.30
C LEU A 87 4.88 -12.37 3.64
N GLY A 88 5.61 -11.37 4.12
CA GLY A 88 6.96 -11.07 3.65
C GLY A 88 7.92 -12.24 3.81
N LEU A 89 7.90 -12.90 4.99
CA LEU A 89 8.71 -14.10 5.23
C LEU A 89 8.32 -15.26 4.31
N ILE A 90 7.02 -15.48 4.11
CA ILE A 90 6.51 -16.49 3.16
C ILE A 90 6.98 -16.17 1.74
N SER A 91 6.90 -14.91 1.30
CA SER A 91 7.37 -14.49 -0.02
C SER A 91 8.88 -14.73 -0.20
N VAL A 92 9.69 -14.46 0.83
CA VAL A 92 11.13 -14.77 0.80
C VAL A 92 11.38 -16.27 0.70
N ALA A 93 10.67 -17.09 1.49
CA ALA A 93 10.79 -18.54 1.44
C ALA A 93 10.40 -19.11 0.07
N LEU A 94 9.28 -18.65 -0.50
CA LEU A 94 8.83 -19.04 -1.83
C LEU A 94 9.78 -18.55 -2.93
N GLY A 95 10.32 -17.34 -2.82
CA GLY A 95 11.35 -16.84 -3.74
C GLY A 95 12.62 -17.68 -3.69
N GLY A 96 13.05 -18.07 -2.48
CA GLY A 96 14.15 -19.00 -2.27
C GLY A 96 13.87 -20.38 -2.89
N LEU A 97 12.65 -20.89 -2.73
CA LEU A 97 12.23 -22.15 -3.35
C LEU A 97 12.30 -22.06 -4.89
N VAL A 98 11.81 -20.97 -5.49
CA VAL A 98 11.91 -20.74 -6.94
C VAL A 98 13.37 -20.78 -7.40
N LEU A 99 14.28 -20.15 -6.65
CA LEU A 99 15.71 -20.15 -6.96
C LEU A 99 16.34 -21.55 -6.91
N VAL A 100 15.94 -22.38 -5.96
CA VAL A 100 16.46 -23.76 -5.84
C VAL A 100 15.83 -24.69 -6.88
N SER A 101 14.54 -24.51 -7.18
CA SER A 101 13.78 -25.38 -8.10
C SER A 101 14.02 -25.10 -9.57
N THR A 102 14.55 -23.94 -9.93
CA THR A 102 14.86 -23.58 -11.33
C THR A 102 16.37 -23.62 -11.59
N GLN A 103 16.77 -23.79 -12.85
CA GLN A 103 18.19 -23.88 -13.25
C GLN A 103 18.56 -22.80 -14.28
N GLY A 104 19.82 -22.37 -14.24
CA GLY A 104 20.37 -21.39 -15.18
C GLY A 104 19.61 -20.07 -15.19
N MET A 105 19.49 -19.47 -16.37
CA MET A 105 18.84 -18.17 -16.57
C MET A 105 17.32 -18.19 -16.31
N GLY A 106 16.70 -19.38 -16.28
CA GLY A 106 15.28 -19.56 -15.94
C GLY A 106 14.93 -19.09 -14.53
N ARG A 107 15.90 -19.04 -13.61
CA ARG A 107 15.75 -18.48 -12.25
C ARG A 107 15.28 -17.03 -12.27
N LEU A 108 15.94 -16.21 -13.08
CA LEU A 108 15.67 -14.77 -13.12
C LEU A 108 14.36 -14.48 -13.86
N VAL A 109 14.05 -15.24 -14.92
CA VAL A 109 12.75 -15.17 -15.58
C VAL A 109 11.62 -15.56 -14.62
N ALA A 110 11.77 -16.66 -13.88
CA ALA A 110 10.74 -17.12 -12.94
C ALA A 110 10.51 -16.13 -11.80
N LEU A 111 11.57 -15.55 -11.22
CA LEU A 111 11.45 -14.51 -10.20
C LEU A 111 10.78 -13.24 -10.77
N GLY A 112 11.23 -12.75 -11.92
CA GLY A 112 10.63 -11.58 -12.55
C GLY A 112 9.16 -11.79 -12.91
N ALA A 113 8.80 -12.98 -13.41
CA ALA A 113 7.42 -13.36 -13.69
C ALA A 113 6.57 -13.45 -12.42
N ALA A 114 7.11 -13.96 -11.31
CA ALA A 114 6.42 -13.99 -10.02
C ALA A 114 6.15 -12.57 -9.51
N VAL A 115 7.14 -11.66 -9.60
CA VAL A 115 6.95 -10.25 -9.24
C VAL A 115 5.87 -9.60 -10.11
N LEU A 116 5.88 -9.84 -11.43
CA LEU A 116 4.83 -9.32 -12.33
C LEU A 116 3.46 -9.89 -12.01
N GLY A 117 3.38 -11.20 -11.77
CA GLY A 117 2.15 -11.90 -11.44
C GLY A 117 1.50 -11.39 -10.17
N ALA A 118 2.29 -10.88 -9.21
CA ALA A 118 1.79 -10.19 -8.03
C ALA A 118 1.50 -8.70 -8.29
N ALA A 119 2.44 -7.98 -8.91
CA ALA A 119 2.38 -6.53 -9.03
C ALA A 119 1.28 -6.04 -9.98
N VAL A 120 1.03 -6.73 -11.09
CA VAL A 120 0.06 -6.29 -12.10
C VAL A 120 -1.38 -6.33 -11.56
N PRO A 121 -1.88 -7.45 -10.98
CA PRO A 121 -3.20 -7.46 -10.36
C PRO A 121 -3.33 -6.44 -9.23
N SER A 122 -2.29 -6.27 -8.40
CA SER A 122 -2.30 -5.26 -7.34
C SER A 122 -2.35 -3.83 -7.88
N LEU A 123 -1.64 -3.54 -8.97
CA LEU A 123 -1.70 -2.24 -9.65
C LEU A 123 -3.11 -1.97 -10.19
N LEU A 124 -3.73 -2.96 -10.84
CA LEU A 124 -5.10 -2.86 -11.32
C LEU A 124 -6.09 -2.61 -10.17
N GLY A 125 -5.91 -3.31 -9.05
CA GLY A 125 -6.69 -3.07 -7.84
C GLY A 125 -6.53 -1.64 -7.32
N ALA A 126 -5.29 -1.12 -7.25
CA ALA A 126 -5.04 0.25 -6.82
C ALA A 126 -5.66 1.29 -7.77
N VAL A 127 -5.63 1.06 -9.08
CA VAL A 127 -6.32 1.92 -10.07
C VAL A 127 -7.84 1.88 -9.85
N ALA A 128 -8.42 0.70 -9.66
CA ALA A 128 -9.86 0.55 -9.42
C ALA A 128 -10.30 1.27 -8.15
N VAL A 129 -9.55 1.12 -7.05
CA VAL A 129 -9.80 1.82 -5.78
C VAL A 129 -9.69 3.34 -5.96
N ARG A 130 -8.64 3.82 -6.64
CA ARG A 130 -8.49 5.25 -6.93
C ARG A 130 -9.66 5.80 -7.73
N PHE A 131 -10.08 5.06 -8.76
CA PHE A 131 -11.21 5.44 -9.59
C PHE A 131 -12.49 5.49 -8.76
N ALA A 132 -12.75 4.51 -7.90
CA ALA A 132 -13.91 4.51 -7.01
C ALA A 132 -13.92 5.74 -6.08
N PHE A 133 -12.79 6.07 -5.43
CA PHE A 133 -12.69 7.27 -4.58
C PHE A 133 -12.92 8.56 -5.36
N ARG A 134 -12.32 8.68 -6.54
CA ARG A 134 -12.47 9.87 -7.38
C ARG A 134 -13.92 10.07 -7.83
N THR A 135 -14.55 9.01 -8.35
CA THR A 135 -15.95 9.07 -8.79
C THR A 135 -16.87 9.41 -7.62
N ALA A 136 -16.68 8.77 -6.46
CA ALA A 136 -17.47 9.07 -5.27
C ALA A 136 -17.28 10.52 -4.79
N SER A 137 -16.07 11.09 -4.94
CA SER A 137 -15.81 12.48 -4.54
C SER A 137 -16.45 13.50 -5.49
N GLU A 138 -16.56 13.19 -6.78
CA GLU A 138 -17.15 14.09 -7.79
C GLU A 138 -18.68 14.22 -7.61
N ASP A 139 -19.34 13.16 -7.10
CA ASP A 139 -20.79 13.10 -6.88
C ASP A 139 -21.25 13.60 -5.49
N GLN A 140 -20.32 14.01 -4.62
CA GLN A 140 -20.62 14.31 -3.22
C GLN A 140 -20.84 15.81 -2.95
N GLU A 141 -22.01 16.17 -2.42
CA GLU A 141 -22.36 17.56 -2.07
C GLU A 141 -21.83 18.01 -0.69
N ASP A 142 -21.59 17.07 0.23
CA ASP A 142 -21.05 17.35 1.56
C ASP A 142 -19.52 17.59 1.51
N TYR A 143 -19.10 18.80 1.90
CA TYR A 143 -17.70 19.22 1.95
C TYR A 143 -16.80 18.30 2.79
N LEU A 144 -17.28 17.83 3.95
CA LEU A 144 -16.47 17.01 4.85
C LEU A 144 -16.21 15.64 4.22
N MET A 145 -17.25 15.06 3.63
CA MET A 145 -17.19 13.77 2.95
C MET A 145 -16.32 13.84 1.69
N ALA A 146 -16.50 14.87 0.86
CA ALA A 146 -15.66 15.11 -0.31
C ALA A 146 -14.18 15.20 0.09
N ARG A 147 -13.86 15.88 1.20
CA ARG A 147 -12.48 16.00 1.68
C ARG A 147 -11.89 14.68 2.19
N LEU A 148 -12.70 13.81 2.81
CA LEU A 148 -12.28 12.47 3.23
C LEU A 148 -12.00 11.56 2.03
N LEU A 149 -12.85 11.63 0.99
CA LEU A 149 -12.67 10.87 -0.25
C LEU A 149 -11.43 11.33 -1.02
N ASP A 150 -11.18 12.64 -1.05
CA ASP A 150 -9.93 13.23 -1.58
C ASP A 150 -8.70 12.72 -0.82
N LEU A 151 -8.77 12.64 0.51
CA LEU A 151 -7.68 12.08 1.31
C LEU A 151 -7.44 10.60 0.97
N GLY A 152 -8.51 9.81 0.81
CA GLY A 152 -8.41 8.41 0.36
C GLY A 152 -7.76 8.29 -1.03
N ASN A 153 -8.16 9.17 -1.96
CA ASN A 153 -7.57 9.27 -3.29
C ASN A 153 -6.07 9.62 -3.23
N ASP A 154 -5.68 10.55 -2.35
CA ASP A 154 -4.28 10.93 -2.13
C ASP A 154 -3.44 9.79 -1.55
N VAL A 155 -3.96 9.07 -0.55
CA VAL A 155 -3.29 7.89 0.04
C VAL A 155 -3.08 6.79 -1.00
N THR A 156 -4.05 6.62 -1.92
CA THR A 156 -3.96 5.60 -2.99
C THR A 156 -2.77 5.83 -3.94
N TRP A 157 -2.24 7.06 -3.99
CA TRP A 157 -1.03 7.37 -4.78
C TRP A 157 0.19 6.56 -4.34
N LEU A 158 0.34 6.30 -3.03
CA LEU A 158 1.45 5.49 -2.50
C LEU A 158 1.41 4.06 -3.06
N ALA A 159 0.22 3.46 -3.08
CA ALA A 159 0.02 2.12 -3.62
C ALA A 159 0.30 2.08 -5.13
N LEU A 160 -0.23 3.04 -5.90
CA LEU A 160 0.03 3.15 -7.33
C LEU A 160 1.53 3.26 -7.62
N ARG A 161 2.23 4.19 -6.94
CA ARG A 161 3.67 4.37 -7.11
C ARG A 161 4.43 3.07 -6.85
N ASN A 162 4.13 2.40 -5.73
CA ASN A 162 4.85 1.19 -5.33
C ASN A 162 4.59 0.03 -6.31
N TYR A 163 3.34 -0.21 -6.71
CA TYR A 163 3.03 -1.29 -7.65
C TYR A 163 3.49 -0.99 -9.07
N THR A 164 3.52 0.28 -9.50
CA THR A 164 4.15 0.67 -10.76
C THR A 164 5.65 0.37 -10.72
N ILE A 165 6.36 0.74 -9.65
CA ILE A 165 7.80 0.43 -9.52
C ILE A 165 8.02 -1.09 -9.55
N LEU A 166 7.25 -1.86 -8.79
CA LEU A 166 7.38 -3.33 -8.77
C LEU A 166 7.08 -3.95 -10.14
N THR A 167 6.08 -3.43 -10.85
CA THR A 167 5.76 -3.88 -12.22
C THR A 167 6.92 -3.59 -13.17
N LEU A 168 7.50 -2.39 -13.11
CA LEU A 168 8.64 -2.02 -13.95
C LEU A 168 9.90 -2.84 -13.62
N VAL A 169 10.16 -3.09 -12.33
CA VAL A 169 11.27 -3.95 -11.89
C VAL A 169 11.08 -5.38 -12.38
N GLY A 170 9.89 -5.97 -12.17
CA GLY A 170 9.57 -7.31 -12.65
C GLY A 170 9.72 -7.44 -14.17
N LEU A 171 9.19 -6.45 -14.91
CA LEU A 171 9.32 -6.38 -16.37
C LEU A 171 10.78 -6.28 -16.80
N GLY A 172 11.55 -5.38 -16.19
CA GLY A 172 12.98 -5.21 -16.48
C GLY A 172 13.77 -6.48 -16.26
N VAL A 173 13.54 -7.18 -15.14
CA VAL A 173 14.20 -8.46 -14.84
C VAL A 173 13.86 -9.51 -15.90
N VAL A 174 12.58 -9.64 -16.27
CA VAL A 174 12.15 -10.59 -17.32
C VAL A 174 12.81 -10.27 -18.65
N LEU A 175 12.77 -9.00 -19.10
CA LEU A 175 13.31 -8.59 -20.40
C LEU A 175 14.83 -8.78 -20.49
N VAL A 176 15.56 -8.37 -19.45
CA VAL A 176 17.02 -8.58 -19.39
C VAL A 176 17.35 -10.07 -19.39
N SER A 177 16.60 -10.87 -18.64
CA SER A 177 16.83 -12.31 -18.56
C SER A 177 16.57 -13.03 -19.88
N LEU A 178 15.49 -12.66 -20.57
CA LEU A 178 15.18 -13.16 -21.91
C LEU A 178 16.24 -12.71 -22.92
N GLY A 179 16.68 -11.46 -22.87
CA GLY A 179 17.74 -10.94 -23.75
C GLY A 179 19.06 -11.69 -23.61
N LEU A 180 19.48 -11.96 -22.37
CA LEU A 180 20.68 -12.76 -22.09
C LEU A 180 20.51 -14.22 -22.54
N MET A 181 19.34 -14.81 -22.31
CA MET A 181 19.04 -16.17 -22.78
C MET A 181 19.11 -16.25 -24.32
N LEU A 182 18.54 -15.28 -25.03
CA LEU A 182 18.62 -15.19 -26.49
C LEU A 182 20.07 -15.00 -26.98
N LEU A 183 20.88 -14.22 -26.26
CA LEU A 183 22.30 -14.03 -26.58
C LEU A 183 23.09 -15.33 -26.42
N GLU A 184 22.89 -16.07 -25.33
CA GLU A 184 23.51 -17.38 -25.13
C GLU A 184 23.11 -18.38 -26.23
N MET A 185 21.82 -18.41 -26.59
CA MET A 185 21.33 -19.26 -27.68
C MET A 185 22.00 -18.90 -29.01
N ARG A 186 22.18 -17.61 -29.31
CA ARG A 186 22.90 -17.16 -30.51
C ARG A 186 24.37 -17.54 -30.50
N GLN A 187 25.05 -17.41 -29.36
CA GLN A 187 26.47 -17.78 -29.23
C GLN A 187 26.69 -19.28 -29.42
N ARG A 188 25.77 -20.13 -28.91
CA ARG A 188 25.82 -21.58 -29.11
C ARG A 188 25.48 -22.00 -30.54
N ALA A 189 24.69 -21.20 -31.25
CA ALA A 189 24.33 -21.44 -32.65
C ALA A 189 25.38 -20.93 -33.65
N ALA A 190 26.38 -20.15 -33.20
CA ALA A 190 27.47 -19.71 -34.06
C ALA A 190 28.33 -20.93 -34.46
N PRO A 191 28.60 -21.13 -35.76
CA PRO A 191 29.39 -22.27 -36.22
C PRO A 191 30.80 -22.22 -35.61
N ALA A 192 31.27 -23.37 -35.10
CA ALA A 192 32.63 -23.50 -34.61
C ALA A 192 33.61 -23.10 -35.73
N ALA A 193 34.57 -22.23 -35.42
CA ALA A 193 35.59 -21.81 -36.37
C ALA A 193 36.24 -23.06 -37.00
N PRO A 194 36.47 -23.07 -38.33
CA PRO A 194 37.08 -24.21 -38.98
C PRO A 194 38.44 -24.50 -38.32
N VAL A 195 38.60 -25.72 -37.81
CA VAL A 195 39.88 -26.21 -37.32
C VAL A 195 40.79 -26.27 -38.55
N VAL A 196 41.72 -25.32 -38.66
CA VAL A 196 42.75 -25.36 -39.69
C VAL A 196 43.69 -26.50 -39.32
N ASP A 197 43.52 -27.64 -39.99
CA ASP A 197 44.43 -28.78 -39.88
C ASP A 197 45.76 -28.43 -40.56
N ASN A 198 46.72 -27.98 -39.74
CA ASN A 198 48.09 -27.70 -40.19
C ASN A 198 48.92 -28.99 -40.40
N GLY A 199 48.31 -30.18 -40.35
CA GLY A 199 49.00 -31.47 -40.42
C GLY A 199 49.39 -31.97 -41.81
N SER A 200 48.97 -31.30 -42.90
CA SER A 200 49.18 -31.80 -44.28
C SER A 200 50.37 -31.18 -45.03
N ALA A 201 51.17 -30.31 -44.40
CA ALA A 201 52.31 -29.66 -45.06
C ALA A 201 53.67 -30.35 -44.83
N ALA A 202 53.70 -31.53 -44.20
CA ALA A 202 54.94 -32.26 -43.92
C ALA A 202 54.80 -33.76 -44.22
N ALA A 203 54.78 -34.13 -45.52
CA ALA A 203 55.08 -35.48 -46.00
C ALA A 203 55.55 -35.42 -47.46
#